data_AF-A0A349EVL1-F1
#
_entry.id   AF-A0A349EVL1-F1
#
_cell.length_a   1.000
_cell.length_b   1.000
_cell.length_c   1.000
_cell.angle_alpha   90.00
_cell.angle_beta   90.00
_cell.angle_gamma   90.00
#
_symmetry.space_group_name_H-M   'P 1'
#
loop_
_entity.id
_entity.type
_entity.pdbx_description
1 polymer ?
#
loop_
_entity_poly.entity_id
_entity_poly.type
_entity_poly.pdbx_seq_one_letter_code
_entity_poly.pdbx_strand_id
1 'polypeptide(L)' 'MNEIESKLKSDALNCLGCASPRCEQFCHGHLPHRTILSLIKQDKFIEASELLYSCNPFPELTLSLCDCESGA' A
#
# COMPACT_ATOMS: atom_id res chain seq x y z
N MET A 1 8.65 -14.96 10.61
CA MET A 1 7.72 -13.84 10.46
C MET A 1 7.73 -13.06 11.77
N ASN A 2 8.15 -11.81 11.72
CA ASN A 2 8.22 -10.96 12.92
C ASN A 2 6.85 -10.33 13.23
N GLU A 3 6.71 -9.70 14.41
CA GLU A 3 5.45 -9.11 14.87
C GLU A 3 4.92 -8.04 13.90
N ILE A 4 5.81 -7.26 13.29
CA ILE A 4 5.47 -6.20 12.34
C ILE A 4 4.87 -6.81 11.06
N GLU A 5 5.53 -7.82 10.48
CA GLU A 5 5.05 -8.55 9.31
C GLU A 5 3.68 -9.18 9.55
N SER A 6 3.47 -9.77 10.74
CA SER A 6 2.18 -10.36 11.09
C SER A 6 1.07 -9.33 11.16
N LYS A 7 1.33 -8.15 11.75
CA LYS A 7 0.36 -7.05 11.81
C LYS A 7 0.07 -6.51 10.42
N LEU A 8 1.10 -6.26 9.62
CA LEU A 8 0.97 -5.78 8.24
C LEU A 8 0.11 -6.71 7.39
N LYS A 9 0.31 -8.02 7.54
CA LYS A 9 -0.51 -9.04 6.85
C LYS A 9 -1.95 -9.03 7.31
N SER A 10 -2.19 -8.93 8.63
CA SER A 10 -3.54 -8.80 9.18
C SER A 10 -4.26 -7.58 8.63
N ASP A 11 -3.60 -6.42 8.58
CA ASP A 11 -4.18 -5.20 8.05
C ASP A 11 -4.45 -5.31 6.54
N ALA A 12 -3.53 -5.94 5.78
CA ALA A 12 -3.71 -6.18 4.36
C ALA A 12 -4.91 -7.08 4.04
N LEU A 13 -5.29 -8.01 4.93
CA LEU A 13 -6.48 -8.87 4.75
C LEU A 13 -7.79 -8.06 4.65
N ASN A 14 -7.84 -6.85 5.22
CA ASN A 14 -8.99 -5.95 5.08
C ASN A 14 -9.17 -5.42 3.65
N CYS A 15 -8.12 -5.44 2.83
CA CYS A 15 -8.21 -5.03 1.42
C CYS A 15 -9.06 -6.01 0.62
N LEU A 16 -10.09 -5.52 -0.07
CA LEU A 16 -11.00 -6.35 -0.87
C LEU A 16 -10.46 -6.74 -2.26
N GLY A 17 -9.34 -6.14 -2.71
CA GLY A 17 -8.81 -6.42 -4.04
C GLY A 17 -9.70 -5.91 -5.18
N CYS A 18 -10.33 -4.73 -5.01
CA CYS A 18 -11.33 -4.19 -5.93
C CYS A 18 -10.87 -4.18 -7.40
N ALA A 19 -11.78 -4.52 -8.33
CA ALA A 19 -11.49 -4.48 -9.77
C ALA A 19 -11.17 -3.06 -10.27
N SER A 20 -11.88 -2.06 -9.75
CA SER A 20 -11.66 -0.63 -9.99
C SER A 20 -11.32 0.06 -8.66
N PRO A 21 -10.03 0.11 -8.27
CA PRO A 21 -9.62 0.53 -6.93
C PRO A 21 -9.63 2.06 -6.81
N ARG A 22 -10.64 2.60 -6.11
CA ARG A 22 -10.75 4.04 -5.84
C ARG A 22 -9.53 4.61 -5.11
N CYS A 23 -8.93 3.84 -4.20
CA CYS A 23 -7.71 4.26 -3.49
C CYS A 23 -6.53 4.55 -4.44
N GLU A 24 -6.46 3.91 -5.61
CA GLU A 24 -5.43 4.20 -6.62
C GLU A 24 -5.82 5.37 -7.53
N GLN A 25 -7.12 5.53 -7.81
CA GLN A 25 -7.65 6.61 -8.65
C GLN A 25 -7.50 7.99 -8.00
N PHE A 26 -7.75 8.06 -6.69
CA PHE A 26 -7.66 9.30 -5.91
C PHE A 26 -6.26 9.51 -5.29
N CYS A 27 -5.32 8.60 -5.52
CA CYS A 27 -3.94 8.84 -5.12
C CYS A 27 -3.24 9.70 -6.18
N HIS A 28 -2.80 10.91 -5.84
CA HIS A 28 -2.01 11.76 -6.75
C HIS A 28 -0.69 11.09 -7.19
N GLY A 29 -0.10 10.26 -6.33
CA GLY A 29 1.08 9.46 -6.67
C GLY A 29 0.77 8.20 -7.48
N HIS A 30 -0.51 7.94 -7.77
CA HIS A 30 -1.00 6.75 -8.46
C HIS A 30 -0.40 5.45 -7.90
N LEU A 31 -0.24 5.39 -6.58
CA LEU A 31 0.34 4.23 -5.91
C LEU A 31 -0.52 2.99 -6.18
N PRO A 32 0.09 1.85 -6.57
CA PRO A 32 -0.63 0.61 -6.87
C PRO A 32 -0.99 -0.14 -5.58
N HIS A 33 -1.79 0.49 -4.71
CA HIS A 33 -2.18 0.00 -3.39
C HIS A 33 -2.71 -1.44 -3.42
N ARG A 34 -3.57 -1.78 -4.39
CA ARG A 34 -4.13 -3.13 -4.54
C ARG A 34 -3.04 -4.16 -4.75
N THR A 35 -2.07 -3.86 -5.60
CA THR A 35 -0.96 -4.76 -5.92
C THR A 35 -0.02 -4.89 -4.71
N ILE A 36 0.35 -3.78 -4.08
CA ILE A 36 1.20 -3.77 -2.88
C ILE A 36 0.56 -4.62 -1.77
N LEU A 37 -0.73 -4.42 -1.48
CA LEU A 37 -1.44 -5.19 -0.44
C LEU A 37 -1.60 -6.68 -0.84
N SER A 38 -1.76 -6.98 -2.13
CA SER A 38 -1.77 -8.36 -2.62
C SER A 38 -0.42 -9.07 -2.41
N LEU A 39 0.69 -8.38 -2.63
CA LEU A 39 2.04 -8.90 -2.37
C LEU A 39 2.26 -9.15 -0.88
N ILE A 40 1.82 -8.24 -0.01
CA ILE A 40 1.87 -8.40 1.45
C ILE A 40 1.08 -9.64 1.89
N LYS A 41 -0.12 -9.88 1.35
CA LYS A 41 -0.92 -11.09 1.64
C LYS A 41 -0.18 -12.40 1.28
N GLN A 42 0.70 -12.33 0.28
CA GLN A 42 1.50 -13.45 -0.23
C GLN A 42 2.88 -13.56 0.45
N ASP A 43 3.13 -12.80 1.52
CA ASP A 43 4.43 -12.72 2.21
C ASP A 43 5.59 -12.21 1.33
N LYS A 44 5.28 -11.52 0.22
CA LYS A 44 6.24 -10.93 -0.72
C LYS A 44 6.60 -9.50 -0.32
N PHE A 45 7.11 -9.32 0.90
CA PHE A 45 7.37 -7.99 1.48
C PHE A 45 8.42 -7.17 0.71
N ILE A 46 9.49 -7.80 0.21
CA ILE A 46 10.53 -7.12 -0.56
C ILE A 46 9.95 -6.59 -1.88
N GLU A 47 9.24 -7.43 -2.64
CA GLU A 47 8.59 -7.00 -3.90
C GLU A 47 7.57 -5.87 -3.65
N ALA A 48 6.82 -5.95 -2.53
CA ALA A 48 5.89 -4.89 -2.15
C ALA A 48 6.61 -3.56 -1.86
N SER A 49 7.76 -3.63 -1.17
CA SER A 49 8.57 -2.45 -0.87
C SER A 49 9.21 -1.86 -2.13
N GLU A 50 9.80 -2.68 -3.00
CA GLU A 50 10.40 -2.24 -4.26
C GLU A 50 9.36 -1.54 -5.14
N LEU A 51 8.14 -2.09 -5.23
CA LEU A 51 7.05 -1.47 -5.96
C LEU A 51 6.66 -0.11 -5.34
N LEU A 52 6.52 -0.04 -4.02
CA LEU A 52 6.23 1.21 -3.31
C LEU A 52 7.27 2.30 -3.62
N TYR A 53 8.56 1.99 -3.43
CA TYR A 53 9.64 2.96 -3.68
C TYR A 53 9.82 3.31 -5.16
N SER A 54 9.46 2.41 -6.09
CA SER A 54 9.50 2.69 -7.53
C SER A 54 8.46 3.73 -7.97
N CYS A 55 7.32 3.78 -7.29
CA CYS A 55 6.23 4.71 -7.58
C CYS A 55 6.33 6.00 -6.74
N ASN A 56 6.92 5.91 -5.55
CA ASN A 56 7.07 7.02 -4.64
C ASN A 56 8.45 6.94 -3.98
N PRO A 57 9.40 7.83 -4.34
CA PRO A 57 10.75 7.81 -3.77
C PRO A 57 10.82 8.25 -2.30
N PHE A 58 9.72 8.77 -1.73
CA PHE A 58 9.67 9.28 -0.36
C PHE A 58 8.44 8.76 0.40
N PRO A 59 8.22 7.44 0.50
CA PRO A 59 7.00 6.87 1.06
C PRO A 59 6.81 7.25 2.54
N GLU A 60 7.89 7.39 3.30
CA GLU A 60 7.86 7.78 4.72
C GLU A 60 7.37 9.22 4.90
N LEU A 61 7.80 10.13 4.02
CA LEU A 61 7.33 11.52 4.02
C LEU A 61 5.86 11.58 3.62
N THR A 62 5.49 10.92 2.54
CA THR A 62 4.09 10.92 2.10
C THR A 62 3.15 10.24 3.08
N LEU A 63 3.57 9.19 3.78
CA LEU A 63 2.75 8.56 4.82
C LEU A 63 2.41 9.54 5.94
N SER A 64 3.35 10.41 6.29
CA SER A 64 3.20 11.37 7.38
C SER A 64 2.43 12.63 6.98
N LEU A 65 2.45 12.98 5.69
CA LEU A 65 1.96 14.26 5.17
C LEU A 65 0.75 14.13 4.24
N CYS A 66 0.48 12.94 3.70
CA CYS A 66 -0.63 12.73 2.79
C CYS A 66 -1.95 12.83 3.53
N ASP A 67 -2.80 13.72 3.05
CA ASP A 67 -4.14 13.89 3.56
C ASP A 67 -5.09 12.83 2.95
N CYS A 68 -4.93 11.59 3.42
CA CYS A 68 -5.74 10.47 2.98
C CYS A 68 -7.23 10.60 3.35
N GLU A 69 -7.57 11.46 4.31
CA GLU A 69 -8.94 11.62 4.82
C GLU A 69 -9.76 12.63 4.01
N SER A 70 -9.12 13.70 3.52
CA SER A 70 -9.82 14.70 2.71
C SER A 70 -10.33 14.15 1.38
N GLY A 71 -9.78 13.01 0.93
CA GLY A 71 -10.02 12.45 -0.39
C GLY A 71 -9.45 13.38 -1.47
N ALA A 72 -8.72 12.83 -2.43
CA ALA A 72 -8.82 13.46 -3.75
C ALA A 72 -10.23 13.21 -4.32
#